data_AF-A0A060SP76-F1
#
_entry.id   AF-A0A060SP76-F1
#
_cell.length_a   1.000
_cell.length_b   1.000
_cell.length_c   1.000
_cell.angle_alpha   90.00
_cell.angle_beta   90.00
_cell.angle_gamma   90.00
#
_symmetry.space_group_name_H-M   'P 1'
#
loop_
_entity.id
_entity.type
_entity.pdbx_description
1 polymer ?
#
loop_
_entity_poly.entity_id
_entity_poly.type
_entity_poly.pdbx_seq_one_letter_code
_entity_poly.pdbx_strand_id
1 'polypeptide(L)'
;MRCHISKELKDLALKMSLVHGLPDKKIKRYTGISIRALKRLRQTYRETGETVRTPVCSGRPRNLDALDANFLEAMGMVSSHPAACNALCKLLNGDTRDVNLTYIREHASAVLKCSTVQYLKEAQLRGAFLDEEGGSFSAFTAFFVDHNEPLQVLQTYMSRDRWSFGDLLDGHEFLILVPVPVPPASDIDF
;
A
#
# COMPACT_ATOMS: atom_id res chain seq x y z
N MET A 1 24.44 8.53 -24.62
CA MET A 1 23.27 9.44 -24.64
C MET A 1 21.99 8.63 -24.64
N ARG A 2 21.06 8.90 -23.70
CA ARG A 2 19.69 8.35 -23.75
C ARG A 2 18.86 9.29 -24.62
N CYS A 3 18.56 8.89 -25.86
CA CYS A 3 17.64 9.65 -26.69
C CYS A 3 16.21 9.42 -26.18
N HIS A 4 15.54 10.51 -25.81
CA HIS A 4 14.11 10.48 -25.55
C HIS A 4 13.37 10.18 -26.87
N ILE A 5 12.45 9.22 -26.85
CA ILE A 5 11.61 8.85 -28.00
C ILE A 5 10.22 9.42 -27.73
N SER A 6 9.77 10.35 -28.58
CA SER A 6 8.44 10.97 -28.45
C SER A 6 7.32 9.93 -28.58
N LYS A 7 6.14 10.23 -28.00
CA LYS A 7 4.97 9.33 -28.04
C LYS A 7 4.51 9.08 -29.47
N GLU A 8 4.45 10.14 -30.29
CA GLU A 8 4.08 10.07 -31.71
C GLU A 8 4.96 9.07 -32.49
N LEU A 9 6.27 9.10 -32.25
CA LEU A 9 7.21 8.21 -32.93
C LEU A 9 7.02 6.75 -32.51
N LYS A 10 6.64 6.51 -31.24
CA LYS A 10 6.28 5.17 -30.74
C LYS A 10 4.99 4.68 -31.38
N ASP A 11 3.96 5.52 -31.46
CA ASP A 11 2.68 5.18 -32.07
C ASP A 11 2.86 4.85 -33.55
N LEU A 12 3.66 5.64 -34.27
CA LEU A 12 4.01 5.39 -35.66
C LEU A 12 4.74 4.05 -35.83
N ALA A 13 5.75 3.78 -35.01
CA ALA A 13 6.51 2.53 -35.07
C ALA A 13 5.64 1.31 -34.75
N LEU A 14 4.68 1.45 -33.83
CA LEU A 14 3.74 0.40 -33.49
C LEU A 14 2.76 0.13 -34.64
N LYS A 15 2.22 1.18 -35.28
CA LYS A 15 1.39 1.05 -36.50
C LYS A 15 2.15 0.36 -37.63
N MET A 16 3.39 0.76 -37.88
CA MET A 16 4.28 0.10 -38.84
C MET A 16 4.47 -1.40 -38.55
N SER A 17 4.56 -1.78 -37.28
CA SER A 17 4.75 -3.17 -36.86
C SER A 17 3.47 -4.01 -36.89
N LEU A 18 2.38 -3.52 -36.32
CA LEU A 18 1.16 -4.30 -36.10
C LEU A 18 0.16 -4.21 -37.26
N VAL A 19 0.02 -3.03 -37.87
CA VAL A 19 -0.94 -2.80 -38.96
C VAL A 19 -0.31 -3.12 -40.31
N HIS A 20 0.90 -2.61 -40.55
CA HIS A 20 1.58 -2.77 -41.84
C HIS A 20 2.52 -3.99 -41.91
N GLY A 21 2.72 -4.71 -40.79
CA GLY A 21 3.52 -5.94 -40.76
C GLY A 21 4.99 -5.76 -41.16
N LEU A 22 5.56 -4.56 -41.01
CA LEU A 22 6.92 -4.29 -41.45
C LEU A 22 7.95 -5.02 -40.57
N PRO A 23 9.05 -5.55 -41.16
CA PRO A 23 10.11 -6.19 -40.39
C PRO A 23 10.88 -5.16 -39.55
N ASP A 24 11.30 -5.56 -38.35
CA ASP A 24 11.99 -4.70 -37.37
C ASP A 24 13.19 -3.92 -37.94
N LYS A 25 13.92 -4.51 -38.89
CA LYS A 25 15.04 -3.85 -39.58
C LYS A 25 14.60 -2.63 -40.39
N LYS A 26 13.45 -2.69 -41.08
CA LYS A 26 12.88 -1.56 -41.83
C LYS A 26 12.36 -0.49 -40.87
N ILE A 27 11.67 -0.89 -39.81
CA ILE A 27 11.15 0.05 -38.81
C ILE A 27 12.29 0.82 -38.16
N LYS A 28 13.39 0.13 -37.77
CA LYS A 28 14.61 0.78 -37.27
C LYS A 28 15.18 1.79 -38.27
N ARG A 29 15.23 1.42 -39.56
CA ARG A 29 15.76 2.31 -40.61
C ARG A 29 14.92 3.58 -40.77
N TYR A 30 13.59 3.49 -40.70
CA TYR A 30 12.70 4.64 -40.87
C TYR A 30 12.56 5.50 -39.62
N THR A 31 12.50 4.89 -38.44
CA THR A 31 12.19 5.59 -37.18
C THR A 31 13.43 5.87 -36.32
N GLY A 32 14.56 5.22 -36.60
CA GLY A 32 15.74 5.24 -35.73
C GLY A 32 15.58 4.46 -34.42
N ILE A 33 14.39 3.92 -34.13
CA ILE A 33 14.14 3.15 -32.90
C ILE A 33 14.87 1.81 -32.97
N SER A 34 15.67 1.52 -31.94
CA SER A 34 16.38 0.23 -31.86
C SER A 34 15.40 -0.96 -31.81
N ILE A 35 15.82 -2.10 -32.36
CA ILE A 35 15.02 -3.35 -32.33
C ILE A 35 14.65 -3.75 -30.88
N ARG A 36 15.55 -3.51 -29.92
CA ARG A 36 15.27 -3.74 -28.49
C ARG A 36 14.13 -2.86 -27.98
N ALA A 37 14.11 -1.59 -28.35
CA ALA A 37 13.04 -0.68 -27.99
C ALA A 37 11.71 -1.04 -28.67
N LEU A 38 11.73 -1.51 -29.93
CA LEU A 38 10.53 -2.02 -30.62
C LEU A 38 9.93 -3.25 -29.92
N LYS A 39 10.78 -4.18 -29.45
CA LYS A 39 10.31 -5.34 -28.66
C LYS A 39 9.67 -4.90 -27.34
N ARG A 40 10.30 -3.98 -26.62
CA ARG A 40 9.74 -3.41 -25.38
C ARG A 40 8.42 -2.69 -25.62
N LEU A 41 8.34 -1.90 -26.69
CA LEU A 41 7.14 -1.16 -27.07
C LEU A 41 5.95 -2.10 -27.35
N ARG A 42 6.19 -3.19 -28.10
CA ARG A 42 5.18 -4.22 -28.35
C ARG A 42 4.73 -4.91 -27.06
N GLN A 43 5.66 -5.19 -26.14
CA GLN A 43 5.32 -5.77 -24.85
C GLN A 43 4.44 -4.82 -24.04
N THR A 44 4.83 -3.55 -23.90
CA THR A 44 4.02 -2.54 -23.22
C THR A 44 2.62 -2.46 -23.82
N TYR A 45 2.51 -2.39 -25.15
CA TYR A 45 1.21 -2.30 -25.81
C TYR A 45 0.33 -3.54 -25.58
N ARG A 46 0.90 -4.75 -25.55
CA ARG A 46 0.15 -5.98 -25.26
C ARG A 46 -0.36 -6.03 -23.82
N GLU A 47 0.39 -5.45 -22.89
CA GLU A 47 0.04 -5.45 -21.47
C GLU A 47 -0.94 -4.33 -21.12
N THR A 48 -0.78 -3.14 -21.70
CA THR A 48 -1.52 -1.94 -21.27
C THR A 48 -2.43 -1.35 -22.33
N GLY A 49 -2.35 -1.78 -23.59
CA GLY A 49 -3.06 -1.16 -24.72
C GLY A 49 -2.50 0.20 -25.15
N GLU A 50 -1.44 0.70 -24.50
CA GLU A 50 -0.83 2.01 -24.76
C GLU A 50 0.66 1.88 -25.12
N THR A 51 1.22 2.86 -25.81
CA THR A 51 2.65 2.90 -26.17
C THR A 51 3.55 3.47 -25.08
N VAL A 52 2.95 4.08 -24.06
CA VAL A 52 3.63 4.62 -22.88
C VAL A 52 2.91 4.06 -21.67
N ARG A 53 3.66 3.49 -20.72
CA ARG A 53 3.06 3.15 -19.43
C ARG A 53 2.76 4.44 -18.69
N THR A 54 1.49 4.75 -18.56
CA THR A 54 1.01 5.77 -17.63
C THR A 54 1.03 5.16 -16.23
N PRO A 55 1.77 5.73 -15.26
CA PRO A 55 1.75 5.20 -13.90
C PRO A 55 0.34 5.37 -13.30
N VAL A 56 -0.09 4.39 -12.50
CA VAL A 56 -1.43 4.37 -11.86
C VAL A 56 -1.66 5.60 -10.98
N CYS A 57 -0.60 6.12 -10.39
CA CYS A 57 -0.56 7.37 -9.65
C CYS A 57 0.50 8.31 -10.26
N SER A 58 0.21 9.61 -10.33
CA SER A 58 1.15 10.60 -10.86
C SER A 58 2.38 10.71 -9.97
N GLY A 59 3.56 10.39 -10.52
CA GLY A 59 4.84 10.51 -9.84
C GLY A 59 5.57 9.17 -9.64
N ARG A 60 6.80 9.25 -9.14
CA ARG A 60 7.48 8.10 -8.54
C ARG A 60 6.78 7.85 -7.19
N PRO A 61 6.42 6.62 -6.79
CA PRO A 61 6.06 6.38 -5.40
C PRO A 61 7.19 6.94 -4.54
N ARG A 62 6.89 8.00 -3.77
CA ARG A 62 7.89 8.62 -2.92
C ARG A 62 8.19 7.58 -1.83
N ASN A 63 9.43 7.13 -1.76
CA ASN A 63 9.92 6.63 -0.48
C ASN A 63 9.78 7.80 0.47
N LEU A 64 9.18 7.58 1.65
CA LEU A 64 9.20 8.55 2.74
C LEU A 64 10.65 9.00 2.96
N ASP A 65 10.93 10.28 2.73
CA ASP A 65 12.21 10.86 3.11
C ASP A 65 12.18 11.32 4.57
N ALA A 66 13.33 11.70 5.11
CA ALA A 66 13.43 12.10 6.51
C ALA A 66 12.58 13.35 6.82
N LEU A 67 12.31 14.20 5.82
CA LEU A 67 11.50 15.39 5.99
C LEU A 67 10.01 15.02 6.02
N ASP A 68 9.54 14.21 5.07
CA ASP A 68 8.17 13.68 5.04
C ASP A 68 7.87 12.87 6.32
N ALA A 69 8.86 12.15 6.87
CA ALA A 69 8.74 11.43 8.14
C ALA A 69 8.49 12.35 9.35
N ASN A 70 9.05 13.56 9.35
CA ASN A 70 8.83 14.54 10.43
C ASN A 70 7.41 15.10 10.46
N PHE A 71 6.67 15.00 9.34
CA PHE A 71 5.28 15.43 9.24
C PHE A 71 4.28 14.26 9.33
N LEU A 72 4.75 13.06 9.66
CA LEU A 72 3.84 11.94 9.91
C LEU A 72 3.08 12.19 11.22
N GLU A 73 1.76 12.22 11.12
CA GLU A 73 0.88 12.35 12.29
C GLU A 73 0.55 10.98 12.91
N ALA A 74 0.48 9.94 12.09
CA ALA A 74 0.14 8.59 12.51
C ALA A 74 0.72 7.53 11.58
N MET A 75 0.94 6.34 12.13
CA MET A 75 1.21 5.12 11.37
C MET A 75 0.13 4.08 11.66
N GLY A 76 -0.33 3.40 10.60
CA GLY A 76 -1.35 2.37 10.72
C GLY A 76 -1.05 1.15 9.87
N MET A 77 -1.64 0.03 10.26
CA MET A 77 -1.52 -1.25 9.57
C MET A 77 -2.81 -2.03 9.71
N VAL A 78 -3.11 -2.83 8.69
CA VAL A 78 -4.14 -3.87 8.73
C VAL A 78 -3.42 -5.22 8.63
N SER A 79 -3.60 -6.07 9.64
CA SER A 79 -2.97 -7.40 9.67
C SER A 79 -3.75 -8.35 10.57
N SER A 80 -3.88 -9.61 10.15
CA SER A 80 -4.39 -10.69 11.01
C SER A 80 -3.42 -11.10 12.14
N HIS A 81 -2.14 -10.71 12.07
CA HIS A 81 -1.12 -11.27 12.96
C HIS A 81 -0.79 -10.35 14.16
N PRO A 82 -1.09 -10.76 15.41
CA PRO A 82 -0.85 -9.92 16.59
C PRO A 82 0.60 -9.49 16.79
N ALA A 83 1.56 -10.35 16.40
CA ALA A 83 2.97 -10.03 16.48
C ALA A 83 3.35 -8.86 15.55
N ALA A 84 2.73 -8.76 14.37
CA ALA A 84 2.93 -7.63 13.47
C ALA A 84 2.37 -6.34 14.08
N CYS A 85 1.15 -6.38 14.61
CA CYS A 85 0.54 -5.22 15.29
C CYS A 85 1.43 -4.72 16.44
N ASN A 86 1.94 -5.63 17.27
CA ASN A 86 2.86 -5.28 18.34
C ASN A 86 4.21 -4.76 17.85
N ALA A 87 4.73 -5.27 16.72
CA ALA A 87 5.95 -4.71 16.12
C ALA A 87 5.77 -3.24 15.72
N LEU A 88 4.60 -2.86 15.17
CA LEU A 88 4.28 -1.46 14.86
C LEU A 88 4.23 -0.61 16.15
N CYS A 89 3.59 -1.09 17.21
CA CYS A 89 3.62 -0.41 18.50
C CYS A 89 5.06 -0.21 19.00
N LYS A 90 5.90 -1.26 18.95
CA LYS A 90 7.28 -1.20 19.43
C LYS A 90 8.14 -0.23 18.64
N LEU A 91 7.89 -0.07 17.34
CA LEU A 91 8.56 0.95 16.52
C LEU A 91 8.35 2.37 17.08
N LEU A 92 7.21 2.62 17.71
CA LEU A 92 6.84 3.89 18.34
C LEU A 92 6.95 3.85 19.87
N ASN A 93 7.77 2.94 20.42
CA ASN A 93 7.98 2.75 21.86
C ASN A 93 6.71 2.45 22.67
N GLY A 94 5.69 1.86 22.03
CA GLY A 94 4.42 1.48 22.65
C GLY A 94 4.24 -0.03 22.86
N ASP A 95 3.02 -0.42 23.24
CA ASP A 95 2.57 -1.81 23.37
C ASP A 95 1.12 -1.94 22.90
N THR A 96 0.72 -3.11 22.39
CA THR A 96 -0.65 -3.38 21.94
C THR A 96 -1.69 -3.28 23.06
N ARG A 97 -1.27 -3.42 24.32
CA ARG A 97 -2.12 -3.18 25.49
C ARG A 97 -2.60 -1.72 25.60
N ASP A 98 -1.69 -0.79 25.37
CA ASP A 98 -1.86 0.63 25.77
C ASP A 98 -2.22 1.52 24.58
N VAL A 99 -2.65 0.92 23.47
CA VAL A 99 -3.04 1.65 22.27
C VAL A 99 -4.32 2.45 22.54
N ASN A 100 -4.33 3.70 22.11
CA ASN A 100 -5.48 4.58 22.24
C ASN A 100 -6.60 4.17 21.27
N LEU A 101 -7.48 3.28 21.72
CA LEU A 101 -8.61 2.77 20.94
C LEU A 101 -9.59 3.88 20.52
N THR A 102 -9.73 4.94 21.32
CA THR A 102 -10.55 6.12 20.96
C THR A 102 -9.97 6.84 19.74
N TYR A 103 -8.64 7.03 19.71
CA TYR A 103 -7.96 7.61 18.55
C TYR A 103 -8.17 6.77 17.29
N ILE A 104 -8.07 5.43 17.40
CA ILE A 104 -8.37 4.55 16.27
C ILE A 104 -9.82 4.75 15.81
N ARG A 105 -10.79 4.74 16.72
CA ARG A 105 -12.21 4.92 16.40
C ARG A 105 -12.47 6.22 15.64
N GLU A 106 -11.86 7.32 16.07
CA GLU A 106 -12.06 8.65 15.50
C GLU A 106 -11.39 8.81 14.11
N HIS A 107 -10.22 8.21 13.91
CA HIS A 107 -9.39 8.51 12.73
C HIS A 107 -9.30 7.39 11.69
N ALA A 108 -9.58 6.13 12.04
CA ALA A 108 -9.43 4.97 11.15
C ALA A 108 -10.10 5.14 9.79
N SER A 109 -11.37 5.60 9.77
CA SER A 109 -12.14 5.76 8.53
C SER A 109 -11.49 6.78 7.57
N ALA A 110 -11.00 7.90 8.11
CA ALA A 110 -10.36 8.94 7.32
C ALA A 110 -9.00 8.46 6.77
N VAL A 111 -8.20 7.79 7.61
CA VAL A 111 -6.90 7.24 7.22
C VAL A 111 -7.04 6.18 6.12
N LEU A 112 -7.99 5.25 6.25
CA LEU A 112 -8.23 4.24 5.22
C LEU A 112 -8.62 4.88 3.89
N LYS A 113 -9.50 5.89 3.88
CA LYS A 113 -9.91 6.60 2.66
C LYS A 113 -8.74 7.26 1.91
N CYS A 114 -7.69 7.64 2.63
CA CYS A 114 -6.46 8.21 2.06
C CYS A 114 -5.52 7.15 1.48
N SER A 115 -5.76 5.85 1.73
CA SER A 115 -4.91 4.77 1.23
C SER A 115 -4.83 4.76 -0.30
N THR A 116 -3.66 4.48 -0.83
CA THR A 116 -3.46 4.25 -2.27
C THR A 116 -3.89 2.85 -2.70
N VAL A 117 -4.10 1.95 -1.73
CA VAL A 117 -4.48 0.56 -1.95
C VAL A 117 -5.99 0.42 -1.88
N GLN A 118 -6.61 -0.03 -2.97
CA GLN A 118 -8.06 0.00 -3.14
C GLN A 118 -8.81 -0.82 -2.08
N TYR A 119 -8.34 -2.04 -1.77
CA TYR A 119 -9.03 -2.87 -0.78
C TYR A 119 -9.01 -2.26 0.63
N LEU A 120 -7.96 -1.51 0.99
CA LEU A 120 -7.92 -0.77 2.27
C LEU A 120 -8.84 0.44 2.25
N LYS A 121 -8.89 1.16 1.13
CA LYS A 121 -9.75 2.34 0.95
C LYS A 121 -11.24 1.99 1.08
N GLU A 122 -11.61 0.82 0.60
CA GLU A 122 -12.99 0.31 0.59
C GLU A 122 -13.28 -0.64 1.77
N ALA A 123 -12.28 -0.92 2.62
CA ALA A 123 -12.43 -1.85 3.73
C ALA A 123 -13.51 -1.35 4.70
N GLN A 124 -14.39 -2.27 5.10
CA GLN A 124 -15.45 -1.96 6.05
C GLN A 124 -14.92 -2.13 7.46
N LEU A 125 -14.99 -1.06 8.26
CA LEU A 125 -14.70 -1.13 9.69
C LEU A 125 -15.81 -1.92 10.40
N ARG A 126 -15.43 -2.80 11.33
CA ARG A 126 -16.35 -3.75 12.00
C ARG A 126 -16.09 -3.83 13.50
N GLY A 127 -17.01 -4.44 14.26
CA GLY A 127 -16.84 -4.63 15.70
C GLY A 127 -16.98 -3.32 16.48
N ALA A 128 -15.95 -2.95 17.25
CA ALA A 128 -15.97 -1.80 18.16
C ALA A 128 -16.09 -0.41 17.48
N PHE A 129 -15.98 -0.35 16.15
CA PHE A 129 -16.29 0.85 15.36
C PHE A 129 -17.79 1.07 15.15
N LEU A 130 -18.60 0.01 15.25
CA LEU A 130 -20.05 0.00 15.02
C LEU A 130 -20.84 -0.33 16.29
N ASP A 131 -20.18 -0.34 17.45
CA ASP A 131 -20.74 -0.80 18.73
C ASP A 131 -21.34 -2.23 18.66
N GLU A 132 -20.80 -3.08 17.77
CA GLU A 132 -21.18 -4.48 17.63
C GLU A 132 -20.58 -5.34 18.77
N GLU A 133 -21.30 -6.40 19.17
CA GLU A 133 -20.81 -7.36 20.17
C GLU A 133 -19.49 -8.03 19.72
N GLY A 134 -18.56 -8.23 20.66
CA GLY A 134 -17.24 -8.81 20.41
C GLY A 134 -16.08 -7.80 20.39
N GLY A 135 -16.37 -6.49 20.26
CA GLY A 135 -15.41 -5.42 20.55
C GLY A 135 -14.15 -5.41 19.69
N SER A 136 -14.15 -6.09 18.54
CA SER A 136 -12.95 -6.19 17.70
C SER A 136 -12.68 -4.88 16.96
N PHE A 137 -11.44 -4.39 16.98
CA PHE A 137 -11.01 -3.27 16.16
C PHE A 137 -10.48 -3.81 14.84
N SER A 138 -11.40 -4.14 13.93
CA SER A 138 -11.09 -4.88 12.72
C SER A 138 -11.61 -4.22 11.44
N ALA A 139 -10.98 -4.59 10.33
CA ALA A 139 -11.40 -4.22 8.98
C ALA A 139 -11.69 -5.50 8.18
N PHE A 140 -12.84 -5.54 7.50
CA PHE A 140 -13.18 -6.62 6.58
C PHE A 140 -12.41 -6.44 5.28
N THR A 141 -11.38 -7.26 5.08
CA THR A 141 -10.52 -7.23 3.89
C THR A 141 -10.86 -8.34 2.88
N ALA A 142 -11.78 -9.25 3.23
CA ALA A 142 -12.18 -10.41 2.43
C ALA A 142 -11.01 -11.35 2.07
N PHE A 143 -9.91 -11.28 2.81
CA PHE A 143 -8.81 -12.24 2.73
C PHE A 143 -9.08 -13.41 3.69
N PHE A 144 -9.43 -14.55 3.13
CA PHE A 144 -9.64 -15.79 3.88
C PHE A 144 -8.33 -16.57 3.92
N VAL A 145 -7.52 -16.31 4.96
CA VAL A 145 -6.25 -17.00 5.23
C VAL A 145 -6.47 -17.98 6.39
N ASP A 146 -5.66 -19.02 6.48
CA ASP A 146 -5.65 -19.89 7.66
C ASP A 146 -5.24 -19.07 8.91
N HIS A 147 -6.20 -18.88 9.83
CA HIS A 147 -6.01 -18.13 11.06
C HIS A 147 -5.48 -18.98 12.23
N ASN A 148 -5.17 -20.26 12.03
CA ASN A 148 -4.69 -21.13 13.11
C ASN A 148 -3.48 -20.57 13.85
N GLU A 149 -2.41 -20.19 13.13
CA GLU A 149 -1.22 -19.59 13.74
C GLU A 149 -1.52 -18.21 14.36
N PRO A 150 -2.16 -17.25 13.64
CA PRO A 150 -2.55 -15.97 14.22
C PRO A 150 -3.37 -16.09 15.51
N LEU A 151 -4.32 -17.01 15.57
CA LEU A 151 -5.15 -17.26 16.75
C LEU A 151 -4.34 -17.82 17.92
N GLN A 152 -3.42 -18.76 17.68
CA GLN A 152 -2.53 -19.27 18.73
C GLN A 152 -1.65 -18.16 19.32
N VAL A 153 -1.12 -17.29 18.46
CA VAL A 153 -0.34 -16.13 18.90
C VAL A 153 -1.22 -15.14 19.66
N LEU A 154 -2.44 -14.88 19.19
CA LEU A 154 -3.41 -14.02 19.86
C LEU A 154 -3.67 -14.48 21.30
N GLN A 155 -3.93 -15.77 21.50
CA GLN A 155 -4.12 -16.35 22.84
C GLN A 155 -2.91 -16.15 23.75
N THR A 156 -1.70 -16.14 23.20
CA THR A 156 -0.47 -15.86 23.95
C THR A 156 -0.40 -14.39 24.41
N TYR A 157 -0.87 -13.45 23.59
CA TYR A 157 -0.94 -12.03 23.98
C TYR A 157 -2.06 -11.77 24.98
N MET A 158 -3.25 -12.36 24.79
CA MET A 158 -4.39 -12.23 25.71
C MET A 158 -4.07 -12.81 27.09
N SER A 159 -3.48 -14.00 27.16
CA SER A 159 -3.07 -14.63 28.44
C SER A 159 -2.02 -13.84 29.22
N ARG A 160 -1.31 -12.92 28.56
CA ARG A 160 -0.31 -12.03 29.16
C ARG A 160 -0.83 -10.61 29.41
N ASP A 161 -2.12 -10.35 29.17
CA ASP A 161 -2.73 -9.03 29.29
C ASP A 161 -2.01 -7.95 28.44
N ARG A 162 -1.68 -8.33 27.19
CA ARG A 162 -0.97 -7.50 26.20
C ARG A 162 -1.79 -7.17 24.96
N TRP A 163 -3.10 -7.36 24.99
CA TRP A 163 -3.97 -7.21 23.82
C TRP A 163 -5.25 -6.45 24.15
N SER A 164 -5.57 -5.44 23.34
CA SER A 164 -6.73 -4.55 23.54
C SER A 164 -7.72 -4.53 22.35
N PHE A 165 -7.41 -5.21 21.24
CA PHE A 165 -8.15 -5.07 19.97
C PHE A 165 -9.31 -6.08 19.81
N GLY A 166 -9.62 -6.87 20.84
CA GLY A 166 -10.65 -7.92 20.78
C GLY A 166 -10.23 -9.13 19.95
N ASP A 167 -11.22 -9.94 19.54
CA ASP A 167 -10.99 -11.20 18.83
C ASP A 167 -10.77 -11.02 17.32
N LEU A 168 -10.04 -11.96 16.70
CA LEU A 168 -9.88 -12.03 15.25
C LEU A 168 -11.08 -12.75 14.63
N LEU A 169 -11.91 -12.01 13.88
CA LEU A 169 -13.05 -12.57 13.16
C LEU A 169 -12.62 -13.13 11.81
N ASP A 170 -13.34 -14.13 11.31
CA ASP A 170 -13.01 -14.74 10.01
C ASP A 170 -13.17 -13.75 8.86
N GLY A 171 -12.24 -13.77 7.90
CA GLY A 171 -12.16 -12.79 6.80
C GLY A 171 -11.86 -11.34 7.22
N HIS A 172 -11.53 -11.09 8.50
CA HIS A 172 -11.16 -9.79 9.03
C HIS A 172 -9.69 -9.75 9.42
N GLU A 173 -9.16 -8.53 9.50
CA GLU A 173 -7.83 -8.25 10.00
C GLU A 173 -7.89 -7.14 11.05
N PHE A 174 -6.98 -7.16 12.01
CA PHE A 174 -6.90 -6.09 13.01
C PHE A 174 -6.47 -4.80 12.33
N LEU A 175 -7.18 -3.70 12.63
CA LEU A 175 -6.79 -2.37 12.24
C LEU A 175 -6.11 -1.69 13.43
N ILE A 176 -4.82 -1.42 13.28
CA ILE A 176 -4.05 -0.67 14.24
C ILE A 176 -3.71 0.71 13.67
N LEU A 177 -3.83 1.73 14.50
CA LEU A 177 -3.42 3.10 14.19
C LEU A 177 -2.77 3.69 15.45
N VAL A 178 -1.55 4.18 15.32
CA VAL A 178 -0.75 4.72 16.42
C VAL A 178 -0.30 6.13 16.03
N PRO A 179 -0.54 7.16 16.87
CA PRO A 179 -0.03 8.50 16.61
C PRO A 179 1.50 8.50 16.68
N VAL A 180 2.14 9.24 15.78
CA VAL A 180 3.60 9.42 15.83
C VAL A 180 3.91 10.48 16.90
N PRO A 181 4.81 10.20 17.85
CA PRO A 181 5.21 11.19 18.84
C PRO A 181 5.83 12.41 18.14
N VAL A 182 5.35 13.60 18.48
CA VAL A 182 5.98 14.84 18.01
C VAL A 182 7.37 14.93 18.67
N PRO A 183 8.46 15.07 17.91
CA PRO A 183 9.78 15.24 18.50
C PRO A 183 9.78 16.53 19.37
N PRO A 184 10.43 16.49 20.55
CA PRO A 184 10.52 17.67 21.40
C PRO A 184 11.22 18.80 20.63
N ALA A 185 10.75 20.04 20.84
CA ALA A 185 11.23 21.23 20.12
C ALA A 185 12.75 21.51 20.28
N SER A 186 13.42 20.83 21.22
CA SER A 186 14.87 20.91 21.43
C SER A 186 15.72 20.20 20.38
N ASP A 187 15.12 19.33 19.56
CA ASP A 187 15.85 18.47 18.62
C ASP A 187 15.74 18.95 17.17
N ILE A 188 15.12 20.12 16.94
CA ILE A 188 15.05 20.78 15.64
C ILE A 188 16.13 21.87 15.58
N ASP A 189 17.36 21.45 15.35
CA ASP A 189 18.43 22.37 14.96
C ASP A 189 18.19 22.84 13.52
N PHE A 190 17.97 24.15 13.35
CA PHE A 190 17.85 24.83 12.06
C PHE A 190 19.21 25.08 11.41
#